data_AF-A0A328C1X0-F1
#
_entry.id   AF-A0A328C1X0-F1
#
_cell.length_a   1.000
_cell.length_b   1.000
_cell.length_c   1.000
_cell.angle_alpha   90.00
_cell.angle_beta   90.00
_cell.angle_gamma   90.00
#
_symmetry.space_group_name_H-M   'P 1'
#
loop_
_entity.id
_entity.type
_entity.pdbx_description
1 polymer ?
#
loop_
_entity_poly.entity_id
_entity_poly.type
_entity_poly.pdbx_seq_one_letter_code
_entity_poly.pdbx_strand_id
1 'polypeptide(L)'
;MNLSLKGTEISLEQLLAAREERMLLQQRCLQQYGQTVLSVTLLACGAVKKNSLLDHLFAKCLAHLTALFSQLSLKPTEEFIRPLETGHEALFVLPIDAKTLKQAVISLEESSPLARLWDIDVIDSTGKLLSRSEFGFNARPCLLCSDDAKQCARSRKHAIGDILAEMQQRVLADEIAERVSEALLEEAYLTPKAGLVDRVSNGSHQDMDIHTFEASSYALRPFFAQFVRKGIATSTLETSQILAQIRPLGLQAEQAMLQATGGVNTHKGAIFAFGLVCCAIGRLFAQQQPFTLEAICELVSQFTQGLTQELQHYPENLPLTAGVKLFRQFGLTGARGEAEQGFPLVRMGYQWLKAQPQRAWQHQLHLLLLQLMAKNQDTNVVHRGGMAGLAFVQQTAKALLADSQIYQDQHYLEQKLHEFDLACIERHLSAGGSADLLALTIFFYSFLL
;
A
#
# COMPACT_ATOMS: atom_id res chain seq x y z
N MET A 1 9.66 -10.20 -5.42
CA MET A 1 10.30 -8.90 -5.18
C MET A 1 11.09 -8.95 -3.87
N ASN A 2 12.42 -9.06 -3.95
CA ASN A 2 13.32 -8.96 -2.80
C ASN A 2 14.46 -8.05 -3.25
N LEU A 3 14.37 -6.76 -2.93
CA LEU A 3 15.36 -5.78 -3.37
C LEU A 3 16.72 -6.17 -2.82
N SER A 4 17.61 -6.53 -3.75
CA SER A 4 18.94 -7.04 -3.46
C SER A 4 19.81 -5.96 -2.82
N LEU A 5 20.52 -6.36 -1.77
CA LEU A 5 21.60 -5.58 -1.15
C LEU A 5 22.95 -5.77 -1.85
N LYS A 6 23.04 -6.68 -2.82
CA LYS A 6 24.27 -6.91 -3.58
C LYS A 6 24.61 -5.70 -4.44
N GLY A 7 25.88 -5.33 -4.44
CA GLY A 7 26.43 -4.25 -5.25
C GLY A 7 27.95 -4.27 -5.17
N THR A 8 28.58 -3.30 -5.83
CA THR A 8 30.04 -3.16 -5.83
C THR A 8 30.48 -2.47 -4.54
N GLU A 9 31.50 -3.01 -3.88
CA GLU A 9 32.14 -2.34 -2.75
C GLU A 9 33.03 -1.19 -3.24
N ILE A 10 32.98 -0.07 -2.54
CA ILE A 10 33.85 1.08 -2.81
C ILE A 10 34.94 1.20 -1.74
N SER A 11 36.07 1.78 -2.11
CA SER A 11 37.14 2.11 -1.17
C SER A 11 36.79 3.34 -0.33
N LEU A 12 37.48 3.49 0.80
CA LEU A 12 37.37 4.70 1.63
C LEU A 12 37.78 5.96 0.84
N GLU A 13 38.79 5.85 -0.02
CA GLU A 13 39.28 6.95 -0.86
C GLU A 13 38.20 7.43 -1.83
N GLN A 14 37.52 6.49 -2.51
CA GLN A 14 36.39 6.81 -3.39
C GLN A 14 35.25 7.49 -2.64
N LEU A 15 34.95 7.03 -1.41
CA LEU A 15 33.92 7.64 -0.59
C LEU A 15 34.29 9.06 -0.14
N LEU A 16 35.55 9.31 0.23
CA LEU A 16 36.03 10.62 0.63
C LEU A 16 36.06 11.60 -0.55
N ALA A 17 36.55 11.15 -1.72
CA ALA A 17 36.54 11.94 -2.95
C ALA A 17 35.11 12.35 -3.34
N ALA A 18 34.14 11.43 -3.29
CA ALA A 18 32.74 11.75 -3.57
C ALA A 18 32.14 12.78 -2.60
N ARG A 19 32.52 12.74 -1.32
CA ARG A 19 32.09 13.76 -0.33
C ARG A 19 32.68 15.13 -0.62
N GLU A 20 33.94 15.18 -1.02
CA GLU A 20 34.62 16.42 -1.40
C GLU A 20 34.01 17.01 -2.68
N GLU A 21 33.78 16.19 -3.71
CA GLU A 21 33.07 16.61 -4.93
C GLU A 21 31.69 17.19 -4.63
N ARG A 22 30.92 16.54 -3.74
CA ARG A 22 29.61 17.05 -3.33
C ARG A 22 29.74 18.39 -2.61
N MET A 23 30.69 18.54 -1.69
CA MET A 23 30.93 19.82 -1.01
C MET A 23 31.28 20.94 -2.00
N LEU A 24 32.15 20.65 -2.97
CA LEU A 24 32.54 21.61 -4.02
C LEU A 24 31.35 21.99 -4.91
N LEU A 25 30.48 21.04 -5.24
CA LEU A 25 29.25 21.30 -5.99
C LEU A 25 28.28 22.19 -5.19
N GLN A 26 28.09 21.92 -3.88
CA GLN A 26 27.29 22.77 -2.99
C GLN A 26 27.83 24.21 -2.96
N GLN A 27 29.14 24.38 -2.77
CA GLN A 27 29.79 25.70 -2.74
C GLN A 27 29.63 26.45 -4.06
N ARG A 28 29.81 25.75 -5.19
CA ARG A 28 29.61 26.33 -6.53
C ARG A 28 28.18 26.83 -6.70
N CYS A 29 27.19 26.03 -6.31
CA CYS A 29 25.79 26.43 -6.38
C CYS A 29 25.50 27.67 -5.54
N LEU A 30 26.00 27.73 -4.30
CA LEU A 30 25.84 28.89 -3.42
C LEU A 30 26.46 30.16 -4.03
N GLN A 31 27.68 30.06 -4.54
CA GLN A 31 28.39 31.20 -5.15
C GLN A 31 27.71 31.69 -6.44
N GLN A 32 27.23 30.77 -7.27
CA GLN A 32 26.65 31.08 -8.57
C GLN A 32 25.22 31.63 -8.45
N TYR A 33 24.40 31.05 -7.57
CA TYR A 33 22.96 31.35 -7.53
C TYR A 33 22.55 32.19 -6.31
N GLY A 34 23.32 32.20 -5.21
CA GLY A 34 22.99 32.95 -3.99
C GLY A 34 21.68 32.53 -3.32
N GLN A 35 21.20 31.31 -3.59
CA GLN A 35 19.94 30.75 -3.11
C GLN A 35 20.17 29.59 -2.12
N THR A 36 19.11 29.13 -1.49
CA THR A 36 19.12 27.95 -0.61
C THR A 36 19.44 26.69 -1.41
N VAL A 37 20.33 25.86 -0.88
CA VAL A 37 20.70 24.56 -1.47
C VAL A 37 20.13 23.43 -0.61
N LEU A 38 19.34 22.56 -1.22
CA LEU A 38 18.91 21.29 -0.66
C LEU A 38 19.89 20.20 -1.13
N SER A 39 20.48 19.47 -0.20
CA SER A 39 21.37 18.34 -0.49
C SER A 39 20.74 17.05 0.03
N VAL A 40 20.63 16.05 -0.83
CA VAL A 40 19.99 14.78 -0.54
C VAL A 40 21.02 13.67 -0.66
N THR A 41 21.10 12.82 0.36
CA THR A 41 21.76 11.51 0.29
C THR A 41 20.86 10.45 0.96
N LEU A 42 21.30 9.19 0.93
CA LEU A 42 20.60 8.11 1.61
C LEU A 42 21.38 7.60 2.83
N LEU A 43 20.67 7.02 3.78
CA LEU A 43 21.27 6.18 4.81
C LEU A 43 21.88 4.93 4.17
N ALA A 44 23.11 5.02 3.68
CA ALA A 44 23.84 3.90 3.06
C ALA A 44 24.94 3.39 4.02
N CYS A 45 24.70 2.22 4.64
CA CYS A 45 25.63 1.58 5.56
C CYS A 45 26.56 0.57 4.85
N GLY A 46 27.78 0.38 5.38
CA GLY A 46 28.74 -0.57 4.81
C GLY A 46 29.49 -0.06 3.58
N ALA A 47 30.19 -0.96 2.87
CA ALA A 47 31.01 -0.64 1.70
C ALA A 47 30.23 -0.58 0.38
N VAL A 48 29.06 -1.23 0.32
CA VAL A 48 28.16 -1.15 -0.85
C VAL A 48 27.29 0.10 -0.73
N LYS A 49 27.44 1.05 -1.65
CA LYS A 49 26.69 2.33 -1.64
C LYS A 49 25.62 2.43 -2.71
N LYS A 50 25.57 1.46 -3.61
CA LYS A 50 24.56 1.36 -4.66
C LYS A 50 24.13 -0.09 -4.84
N ASN A 51 22.82 -0.29 -4.82
CA ASN A 51 22.16 -1.56 -5.04
C ASN A 51 20.67 -1.28 -5.30
N SER A 52 19.93 -2.29 -5.72
CA SER A 52 18.51 -2.12 -6.08
C SER A 52 17.63 -1.56 -4.96
N LEU A 53 17.95 -1.80 -3.68
CA LEU A 53 17.23 -1.21 -2.56
C LEU A 53 17.48 0.30 -2.47
N LEU A 54 18.73 0.73 -2.62
CA LEU A 54 19.10 2.14 -2.58
C LEU A 54 18.63 2.89 -3.84
N ASP A 55 18.65 2.25 -5.01
CA ASP A 55 18.08 2.80 -6.25
C ASP A 55 16.59 3.11 -6.05
N HIS A 56 15.83 2.13 -5.54
CA HIS A 56 14.41 2.29 -5.25
C HIS A 56 14.15 3.39 -4.22
N LEU A 57 14.89 3.38 -3.10
CA LEU A 57 14.75 4.39 -2.05
C LEU A 57 15.05 5.80 -2.54
N PHE A 58 16.03 5.95 -3.44
CA PHE A 58 16.38 7.23 -4.04
C PHE A 58 15.27 7.74 -4.96
N ALA A 59 14.73 6.88 -5.83
CA ALA A 59 13.58 7.21 -6.67
C ALA A 59 12.38 7.66 -5.83
N LYS A 60 12.08 6.98 -4.72
CA LYS A 60 11.03 7.41 -3.78
C LYS A 60 11.32 8.75 -3.13
N CYS A 61 12.57 8.99 -2.71
CA CYS A 61 12.97 10.30 -2.17
C CYS A 61 12.70 11.43 -3.17
N LEU A 62 13.11 11.25 -4.43
CA LEU A 62 12.91 12.24 -5.49
C LEU A 62 11.43 12.49 -5.77
N ALA A 63 10.61 11.43 -5.85
CA ALA A 63 9.17 11.57 -6.06
C ALA A 63 8.49 12.39 -4.93
N HIS A 64 8.87 12.11 -3.69
CA HIS A 64 8.37 12.85 -2.53
C HIS A 64 8.83 14.31 -2.50
N LEU A 65 10.09 14.57 -2.89
CA LEU A 65 10.61 15.94 -3.02
C LEU A 65 9.89 16.71 -4.14
N THR A 66 9.64 16.09 -5.29
CA THR A 66 8.87 16.69 -6.38
C THR A 66 7.45 17.05 -5.95
N ALA A 67 6.79 16.17 -5.19
CA ALA A 67 5.47 16.45 -4.63
C ALA A 67 5.54 17.61 -3.62
N LEU A 68 6.56 17.64 -2.76
CA LEU A 68 6.76 18.73 -1.81
C LEU A 68 7.01 20.06 -2.51
N PHE A 69 7.85 20.09 -3.55
CA PHE A 69 8.10 21.29 -4.35
C PHE A 69 6.82 21.79 -5.01
N SER A 70 6.01 20.88 -5.56
CA SER A 70 4.71 21.23 -6.13
C SER A 70 3.77 21.85 -5.09
N GLN A 71 3.69 21.27 -3.88
CA GLN A 71 2.90 21.81 -2.77
C GLN A 71 3.36 23.22 -2.35
N LEU A 72 4.67 23.46 -2.36
CA LEU A 72 5.25 24.77 -2.05
C LEU A 72 5.28 25.72 -3.25
N SER A 73 4.73 25.33 -4.40
CA SER A 73 4.79 26.08 -5.66
C SER A 73 6.22 26.47 -6.06
N LEU A 74 7.18 25.59 -5.77
CA LEU A 74 8.60 25.78 -6.05
C LEU A 74 8.98 25.10 -7.37
N LYS A 75 9.77 25.81 -8.16
CA LYS A 75 10.54 25.24 -9.26
C LYS A 75 12.02 25.37 -8.90
N PRO A 76 12.81 24.28 -8.92
CA PRO A 76 14.26 24.37 -8.77
C PRO A 76 14.85 25.32 -9.82
N THR A 77 15.70 26.24 -9.38
CA THR A 77 16.54 27.06 -10.26
C THR A 77 17.54 26.18 -10.99
N GLU A 78 18.06 25.18 -10.29
CA GLU A 78 18.89 24.10 -10.83
C GLU A 78 18.65 22.81 -10.06
N GLU A 79 18.92 21.68 -10.73
CA GLU A 79 18.94 20.36 -10.13
C GLU A 79 20.10 19.51 -10.64
N PHE A 80 20.66 18.71 -9.74
CA PHE A 80 21.70 17.73 -10.05
C PHE A 80 21.29 16.40 -9.45
N ILE A 81 20.97 15.41 -10.30
CA ILE A 81 20.60 14.05 -9.87
C ILE A 81 21.75 13.11 -10.22
N ARG A 82 22.44 12.56 -9.21
CA ARG A 82 23.67 11.78 -9.39
C ARG A 82 23.54 10.39 -8.75
N PRO A 83 23.07 9.37 -9.51
CA PRO A 83 23.00 7.98 -9.02
C PRO A 83 24.37 7.27 -9.11
N LEU A 84 25.31 7.69 -8.27
CA LEU A 84 26.71 7.26 -8.31
C LEU A 84 26.92 5.89 -7.63
N GLU A 85 27.96 5.17 -8.06
CA GLU A 85 28.43 3.96 -7.36
C GLU A 85 28.88 4.24 -5.92
N THR A 86 29.29 5.49 -5.63
CA THR A 86 29.69 5.94 -4.29
C THR A 86 28.52 6.33 -3.39
N GLY A 87 27.28 6.21 -3.89
CA GLY A 87 26.05 6.55 -3.19
C GLY A 87 25.21 7.54 -3.98
N HIS A 88 23.89 7.35 -3.99
CA HIS A 88 22.98 8.29 -4.59
C HIS A 88 23.01 9.63 -3.89
N GLU A 89 23.05 10.70 -4.67
CA GLU A 89 22.92 12.06 -4.18
C GLU A 89 22.12 12.92 -5.16
N ALA A 90 21.41 13.90 -4.62
CA ALA A 90 20.81 14.97 -5.41
C ALA A 90 21.04 16.34 -4.76
N LEU A 91 21.15 17.37 -5.59
CA LEU A 91 21.18 18.76 -5.14
C LEU A 91 20.13 19.57 -5.87
N PHE A 92 19.44 20.43 -5.14
CA PHE A 92 18.48 21.38 -5.71
C PHE A 92 18.79 22.79 -5.23
N VAL A 93 18.86 23.73 -6.16
CA VAL A 93 18.95 25.16 -5.86
C VAL A 93 17.53 25.71 -5.88
N LEU A 94 17.05 26.20 -4.74
CA LEU A 94 15.64 26.52 -4.55
C LEU A 94 15.45 28.00 -4.18
N PRO A 95 14.56 28.74 -4.87
CA PRO A 95 14.27 30.14 -4.58
C PRO A 95 13.32 30.28 -3.38
N ILE A 96 13.73 29.76 -2.21
CA ILE A 96 12.96 29.77 -0.97
C ILE A 96 13.86 30.09 0.22
N ASP A 97 13.30 30.71 1.26
CA ASP A 97 13.97 30.87 2.55
C ASP A 97 14.37 29.50 3.15
N ALA A 98 15.62 29.41 3.62
CA ALA A 98 16.19 28.17 4.10
C ALA A 98 15.47 27.62 5.34
N LYS A 99 14.93 28.48 6.22
CA LYS A 99 14.21 28.04 7.42
C LYS A 99 12.86 27.44 7.06
N THR A 100 12.13 28.07 6.15
CA THR A 100 10.86 27.55 5.62
C THR A 100 11.08 26.18 4.98
N LEU A 101 12.09 26.04 4.11
CA LEU A 101 12.41 24.76 3.48
C LEU A 101 12.81 23.70 4.51
N LYS A 102 13.61 24.07 5.53
CA LYS A 102 14.04 23.12 6.57
C LYS A 102 12.86 22.56 7.36
N GLN A 103 11.87 23.38 7.71
CA GLN A 103 10.65 22.90 8.39
C GLN A 103 9.85 21.94 7.53
N ALA A 104 9.68 22.25 6.24
CA ALA A 104 8.97 21.39 5.30
C ALA A 104 9.66 20.03 5.13
N VAL A 105 10.99 20.04 5.00
CA VAL A 105 11.80 18.82 4.87
C VAL A 105 11.83 18.00 6.16
N ILE A 106 11.88 18.63 7.34
CA ILE A 106 11.75 17.91 8.62
C ILE A 106 10.41 17.17 8.69
N SER A 107 9.33 17.85 8.28
CA SER A 107 7.99 17.23 8.22
C SER A 107 7.97 16.07 7.22
N LEU A 108 8.65 16.19 6.09
CA LEU A 108 8.80 15.10 5.12
C LEU A 108 9.55 13.90 5.71
N GLU A 109 10.68 14.12 6.40
CA GLU A 109 11.46 13.05 7.04
C GLU A 109 10.69 12.29 8.14
N GLU A 110 9.66 12.91 8.69
CA GLU A 110 8.77 12.35 9.73
C GLU A 110 7.46 11.81 9.17
N SER A 111 7.18 12.04 7.88
CA SER A 111 5.91 11.66 7.24
C SER A 111 5.69 10.15 7.12
N SER A 112 6.77 9.36 7.07
CA SER A 112 6.67 7.91 6.96
C SER A 112 7.87 7.16 7.55
N PRO A 113 7.70 5.87 7.89
CA PRO A 113 8.82 5.00 8.25
C PRO A 113 9.88 4.86 7.16
N LEU A 114 9.54 5.06 5.87
CA LEU A 114 10.49 5.02 4.76
C LEU A 114 11.35 6.29 4.71
N ALA A 115 10.74 7.46 4.94
CA ALA A 115 11.42 8.75 4.94
C ALA A 115 12.56 8.84 5.96
N ARG A 116 12.54 7.97 6.97
CA ARG A 116 13.61 7.75 7.94
C ARG A 116 14.95 7.28 7.34
N LEU A 117 14.96 6.89 6.08
CA LEU A 117 16.15 6.42 5.35
C LEU A 117 16.74 7.49 4.41
N TRP A 118 16.08 8.64 4.27
CA TRP A 118 16.63 9.80 3.56
C TRP A 118 17.47 10.65 4.50
N ASP A 119 18.51 11.27 3.97
CA ASP A 119 19.35 12.23 4.68
C ASP A 119 19.32 13.54 3.89
N ILE A 120 18.56 14.51 4.41
CA ILE A 120 18.23 15.74 3.69
C ILE A 120 18.74 16.96 4.47
N ASP A 121 19.75 17.59 3.87
CA ASP A 121 20.41 18.77 4.39
C ASP A 121 19.93 20.03 3.67
N VAL A 122 19.76 21.12 4.44
CA VAL A 122 19.41 22.44 3.90
C VAL A 122 20.53 23.39 4.27
N ILE A 123 21.10 24.03 3.26
CA ILE A 123 22.18 25.00 3.37
C ILE A 123 21.62 26.35 2.95
N ASP A 124 21.71 27.34 3.82
CA ASP A 124 21.26 28.69 3.49
C ASP A 124 22.20 29.39 2.49
N SER A 125 21.78 30.54 1.96
CA SER A 125 22.54 31.30 0.97
C SER A 125 23.92 31.79 1.44
N THR A 126 24.18 31.77 2.75
CA THR A 126 25.49 32.10 3.34
C THR A 126 26.42 30.89 3.43
N GLY A 127 25.91 29.68 3.13
CA GLY A 127 26.63 28.43 3.27
C GLY A 127 26.47 27.75 4.63
N LYS A 128 25.58 28.25 5.50
CA LYS A 128 25.33 27.63 6.82
C LYS A 128 24.39 26.43 6.66
N LEU A 129 24.84 25.27 7.11
CA LEU A 129 24.01 24.08 7.24
C LEU A 129 23.03 24.24 8.41
N LEU A 130 21.73 24.07 8.16
CA LEU A 130 20.69 24.19 9.18
C LEU A 130 20.47 22.86 9.92
N SER A 131 20.58 22.90 11.25
CA SER A 131 20.36 21.74 12.11
C SER A 131 18.91 21.61 12.58
N ARG A 132 18.47 20.40 12.93
CA ARG A 132 17.13 20.13 13.49
C ARG A 132 16.89 20.83 14.83
N SER A 133 17.92 20.93 15.66
CA SER A 133 17.87 21.56 16.99
C SER A 133 17.58 23.06 16.94
N GLU A 134 17.97 23.75 15.86
CA GLU A 134 17.65 25.17 15.65
C GLU A 134 16.13 25.42 15.51
N PHE A 135 15.35 24.38 15.26
CA PHE A 135 13.90 24.43 15.08
C PHE A 135 13.14 23.77 16.23
N GLY A 136 13.82 23.49 17.36
CA GLY A 136 13.20 22.86 18.54
C GLY A 136 12.94 21.35 18.41
N PHE A 137 13.45 20.71 17.35
CA PHE A 137 13.32 19.27 17.17
C PHE A 137 14.46 18.52 17.84
N ASN A 138 14.15 17.33 18.39
CA ASN A 138 15.15 16.42 18.92
C ASN A 138 16.07 15.88 17.82
N ALA A 139 17.24 15.39 18.26
CA ALA A 139 18.12 14.61 17.41
C ALA A 139 17.36 13.40 16.84
N ARG A 140 17.71 13.02 15.61
CA ARG A 140 17.05 11.91 14.91
C ARG A 140 17.30 10.61 15.70
N PRO A 141 16.25 9.88 16.13
CA PRO A 141 16.46 8.63 16.86
C PRO A 141 17.08 7.59 15.93
N CYS A 142 17.86 6.67 16.48
CA CYS A 142 18.49 5.57 15.77
C CYS A 142 17.42 4.73 15.03
N LEU A 143 17.82 4.07 13.94
CA LEU A 143 16.90 3.23 13.17
C LEU A 143 16.43 2.01 13.97
N LEU A 144 17.27 1.53 14.90
CA LEU A 144 17.08 0.28 15.66
C LEU A 144 16.74 0.50 17.15
N CYS A 145 16.96 1.70 17.69
CA CYS A 145 16.66 2.02 19.08
C CYS A 145 16.24 3.49 19.22
N SER A 146 15.89 3.91 20.44
CA SER A 146 15.40 5.27 20.70
C SER A 146 16.51 6.29 21.00
N ASP A 147 17.78 5.86 21.05
CA ASP A 147 18.93 6.75 21.29
C ASP A 147 19.23 7.62 20.07
N ASP A 148 20.10 8.63 20.24
CA ASP A 148 20.60 9.48 19.15
C ASP A 148 21.35 8.64 18.09
N ALA A 149 20.90 8.72 16.83
CA ALA A 149 21.50 8.02 15.70
C ALA A 149 23.00 8.30 15.53
N LYS A 150 23.45 9.55 15.77
CA LYS A 150 24.87 9.94 15.64
C LYS A 150 25.71 9.27 16.72
N GLN A 151 25.18 9.12 17.92
CA GLN A 151 25.87 8.45 19.02
C GLN A 151 26.01 6.95 18.73
N CYS A 152 24.93 6.29 18.31
CA CYS A 152 24.94 4.87 17.93
C CYS A 152 25.91 4.59 16.76
N ALA A 153 25.95 5.47 15.77
CA ALA A 153 26.87 5.35 14.64
C ALA A 153 28.33 5.48 15.08
N ARG A 154 28.65 6.48 15.92
CA ARG A 154 30.01 6.70 16.45
C ARG A 154 30.49 5.55 17.32
N SER A 155 29.63 5.03 18.20
CA SER A 155 29.95 3.92 19.09
C SER A 155 29.85 2.54 18.43
N ARG A 156 29.40 2.48 17.16
CA ARG A 156 29.09 1.23 16.44
C ARG A 156 28.20 0.30 17.28
N LYS A 157 27.16 0.87 17.90
CA LYS A 157 26.29 0.15 18.85
C LYS A 157 25.59 -1.07 18.22
N HIS A 158 25.32 -1.01 16.92
CA HIS A 158 24.57 -2.03 16.19
C HIS A 158 25.39 -2.61 15.05
N ALA A 159 25.15 -3.89 14.73
CA ALA A 159 25.76 -4.51 13.57
C ALA A 159 25.18 -3.91 12.29
N ILE A 160 26.01 -3.79 11.24
CA ILE A 160 25.56 -3.29 9.93
C ILE A 160 24.43 -4.16 9.37
N GLY A 161 24.49 -5.48 9.59
CA GLY A 161 23.45 -6.42 9.18
C GLY A 161 22.08 -6.09 9.75
N ASP A 162 22.00 -5.71 11.02
CA ASP A 162 20.73 -5.35 11.68
C ASP A 162 20.13 -4.08 11.07
N ILE A 163 20.98 -3.10 10.75
CA ILE A 163 20.55 -1.84 10.12
C ILE A 163 20.02 -2.12 8.72
N LEU A 164 20.75 -2.93 7.93
CA LEU A 164 20.33 -3.32 6.58
C LEU A 164 19.01 -4.12 6.61
N ALA A 165 18.83 -5.01 7.60
CA ALA A 165 17.58 -5.74 7.78
C ALA A 165 16.41 -4.79 8.07
N GLU A 166 16.56 -3.83 8.99
CA GLU A 166 15.52 -2.84 9.28
C GLU A 166 15.23 -1.93 8.07
N MET A 167 16.25 -1.59 7.26
CA MET A 167 16.05 -0.88 6.00
C MET A 167 15.18 -1.70 5.03
N GLN A 168 15.51 -2.97 4.81
CA GLN A 168 14.72 -3.86 3.94
C GLN A 168 13.27 -4.00 4.43
N GLN A 169 13.07 -4.17 5.75
CA GLN A 169 11.73 -4.27 6.34
C GLN A 169 10.90 -3.02 6.09
N ARG A 170 11.48 -1.82 6.20
CA ARG A 170 10.79 -0.55 5.91
C ARG A 170 10.42 -0.40 4.45
N VAL A 171 11.37 -0.69 3.56
CA VAL A 171 11.15 -0.60 2.12
C VAL A 171 10.06 -1.58 1.68
N LEU A 172 10.12 -2.84 2.13
CA LEU A 172 9.07 -3.83 1.85
C LEU A 172 7.71 -3.37 2.36
N ALA A 173 7.63 -2.92 3.61
CA ALA A 173 6.37 -2.49 4.21
C ALA A 173 5.73 -1.31 3.45
N ASP A 174 6.53 -0.33 3.04
CA ASP A 174 6.04 0.82 2.28
C ASP A 174 5.58 0.41 0.87
N GLU A 175 6.36 -0.42 0.18
CA GLU A 175 6.04 -0.89 -1.17
C GLU A 175 4.74 -1.72 -1.19
N ILE A 176 4.59 -2.66 -0.26
CA ILE A 176 3.34 -3.44 -0.17
C ILE A 176 2.16 -2.52 0.12
N ALA A 177 2.30 -1.58 1.05
CA ALA A 177 1.24 -0.65 1.39
C ALA A 177 0.81 0.22 0.20
N GLU A 178 1.76 0.68 -0.59
CA GLU A 178 1.50 1.45 -1.81
C GLU A 178 0.78 0.62 -2.86
N ARG A 179 1.27 -0.60 -3.16
CA ARG A 179 0.61 -1.51 -4.11
C ARG A 179 -0.81 -1.89 -3.70
N VAL A 180 -1.05 -2.06 -2.40
CA VAL A 180 -2.42 -2.26 -1.88
C VAL A 180 -3.27 -1.02 -2.13
N SER A 181 -2.75 0.17 -1.86
CA SER A 181 -3.47 1.42 -2.07
C SER A 181 -3.80 1.65 -3.56
N GLU A 182 -2.84 1.34 -4.45
CA GLU A 182 -3.02 1.37 -5.89
C GLU A 182 -4.10 0.38 -6.34
N ALA A 183 -4.08 -0.86 -5.84
CA ALA A 183 -5.10 -1.85 -6.18
C ALA A 183 -6.51 -1.46 -5.71
N LEU A 184 -6.63 -0.81 -4.55
CA LEU A 184 -7.90 -0.26 -4.06
C LEU A 184 -8.41 0.88 -4.95
N LEU A 185 -7.53 1.79 -5.36
CA LEU A 185 -7.91 2.89 -6.27
C LEU A 185 -8.23 2.38 -7.66
N GLU A 186 -7.50 1.39 -8.15
CA GLU A 186 -7.74 0.78 -9.46
C GLU A 186 -9.09 0.05 -9.52
N GLU A 187 -9.44 -0.68 -8.45
CA GLU A 187 -10.79 -1.20 -8.27
C GLU A 187 -11.82 -0.06 -8.27
N ALA A 188 -11.60 0.99 -7.48
CA ALA A 188 -12.53 2.11 -7.35
C ALA A 188 -12.74 2.83 -8.69
N TYR A 189 -11.69 2.95 -9.51
CA TYR A 189 -11.72 3.64 -10.80
C TYR A 189 -12.20 2.80 -11.98
N LEU A 190 -12.37 1.48 -11.82
CA LEU A 190 -12.97 0.66 -12.86
C LEU A 190 -14.38 1.19 -13.16
N THR A 191 -14.71 1.40 -14.43
CA THR A 191 -15.98 2.05 -14.83
C THR A 191 -16.46 1.45 -16.15
N PRO A 192 -17.73 1.02 -16.25
CA PRO A 192 -18.76 1.01 -15.19
C PRO A 192 -18.61 -0.16 -14.20
N LYS A 193 -19.03 0.02 -12.93
CA LYS A 193 -19.16 -1.08 -11.94
C LYS A 193 -20.59 -1.22 -11.43
N ALA A 194 -21.32 -2.19 -11.97
CA ALA A 194 -22.74 -2.38 -11.69
C ALA A 194 -23.10 -2.41 -10.18
N GLY A 195 -23.88 -1.42 -9.74
CA GLY A 195 -24.36 -1.26 -8.35
C GLY A 195 -23.31 -0.79 -7.34
N LEU A 196 -22.07 -0.56 -7.77
CA LEU A 196 -20.93 -0.15 -6.95
C LEU A 196 -20.58 1.32 -7.23
N VAL A 197 -19.80 1.93 -6.36
CA VAL A 197 -19.21 3.25 -6.60
C VAL A 197 -18.11 3.12 -7.65
N ASP A 198 -18.12 3.99 -8.66
CA ASP A 198 -17.04 4.17 -9.62
C ASP A 198 -16.79 5.67 -9.92
N ARG A 199 -16.09 6.00 -11.02
CA ARG A 199 -15.75 7.39 -11.36
C ARG A 199 -16.94 8.21 -11.86
N VAL A 200 -18.04 7.58 -12.29
CA VAL A 200 -19.16 8.27 -12.92
C VAL A 200 -20.47 8.11 -12.15
N SER A 201 -20.54 7.15 -11.24
CA SER A 201 -21.75 6.78 -10.50
C SER A 201 -21.41 6.38 -9.05
N ASN A 202 -22.28 6.73 -8.12
CA ASN A 202 -22.24 6.19 -6.75
C ASN A 202 -22.90 4.80 -6.66
N GLY A 203 -23.37 4.27 -7.80
CA GLY A 203 -24.12 3.02 -7.87
C GLY A 203 -25.33 3.06 -6.94
N SER A 204 -25.50 2.00 -6.16
CA SER A 204 -26.63 1.86 -5.22
C SER A 204 -26.46 2.63 -3.91
N HIS A 205 -25.43 3.47 -3.78
CA HIS A 205 -25.09 4.15 -2.53
C HIS A 205 -25.50 5.64 -2.55
N GLN A 206 -25.80 6.17 -1.36
CA GLN A 206 -26.11 7.60 -1.15
C GLN A 206 -25.14 8.25 -0.16
N ASP A 207 -24.36 7.43 0.55
CA ASP A 207 -23.45 7.81 1.63
C ASP A 207 -21.98 7.80 1.20
N MET A 208 -21.65 7.24 0.04
CA MET A 208 -20.28 7.15 -0.48
C MET A 208 -20.22 7.51 -1.97
N ASP A 209 -19.07 8.06 -2.36
CA ASP A 209 -18.68 8.43 -3.71
C ASP A 209 -17.19 8.13 -3.96
N ILE A 210 -16.68 8.42 -5.14
CA ILE A 210 -15.28 8.13 -5.46
C ILE A 210 -14.29 8.84 -4.53
N HIS A 211 -14.60 10.04 -4.06
CA HIS A 211 -13.72 10.80 -3.16
C HIS A 211 -13.65 10.17 -1.77
N THR A 212 -14.74 9.57 -1.28
CA THR A 212 -14.69 8.77 -0.04
C THR A 212 -13.78 7.54 -0.18
N PHE A 213 -13.73 6.90 -1.35
CA PHE A 213 -12.81 5.79 -1.63
C PHE A 213 -11.35 6.28 -1.69
N GLU A 214 -11.08 7.40 -2.36
CA GLU A 214 -9.75 8.04 -2.41
C GLU A 214 -9.23 8.39 -1.02
N ALA A 215 -10.04 9.10 -0.23
CA ALA A 215 -9.70 9.50 1.14
C ALA A 215 -9.44 8.28 2.04
N SER A 216 -10.25 7.24 1.90
CA SER A 216 -10.07 5.99 2.64
C SER A 216 -8.80 5.26 2.25
N SER A 217 -8.50 5.11 0.96
CA SER A 217 -7.27 4.44 0.50
C SER A 217 -6.02 5.13 1.04
N TYR A 218 -5.98 6.46 0.98
CA TYR A 218 -4.89 7.25 1.55
C TYR A 218 -4.75 7.07 3.07
N ALA A 219 -5.86 7.12 3.82
CA ALA A 219 -5.86 6.95 5.27
C ALA A 219 -5.43 5.54 5.71
N LEU A 220 -5.68 4.52 4.87
CA LEU A 220 -5.36 3.12 5.17
C LEU A 220 -3.93 2.72 4.81
N ARG A 221 -3.26 3.41 3.88
CA ARG A 221 -1.88 3.10 3.46
C ARG A 221 -0.92 2.84 4.64
N PRO A 222 -0.84 3.69 5.69
CA PRO A 222 0.09 3.45 6.79
C PRO A 222 -0.23 2.18 7.59
N PHE A 223 -1.49 1.73 7.61
CA PHE A 223 -1.91 0.52 8.33
C PHE A 223 -1.48 -0.74 7.58
N PHE A 224 -1.53 -0.76 6.24
CA PHE A 224 -1.02 -1.89 5.46
C PHE A 224 0.48 -2.11 5.70
N ALA A 225 1.28 -1.04 5.78
CA ALA A 225 2.68 -1.12 6.15
C ALA A 225 2.86 -1.68 7.58
N GLN A 226 2.01 -1.28 8.52
CA GLN A 226 2.02 -1.81 9.88
C GLN A 226 1.64 -3.30 9.94
N PHE A 227 0.70 -3.78 9.13
CA PHE A 227 0.38 -5.21 9.04
C PHE A 227 1.58 -6.02 8.55
N VAL A 228 2.32 -5.54 7.53
CA VAL A 228 3.58 -6.17 7.08
C VAL A 228 4.58 -6.23 8.23
N ARG A 229 4.85 -5.11 8.91
CA ARG A 229 5.77 -5.07 10.06
C ARG A 229 5.32 -5.98 11.21
N LYS A 230 4.02 -6.07 11.45
CA LYS A 230 3.46 -6.96 12.48
C LYS A 230 3.67 -8.43 12.10
N GLY A 231 3.51 -8.78 10.82
CA GLY A 231 3.85 -10.11 10.29
C GLY A 231 5.32 -10.48 10.49
N ILE A 232 6.23 -9.52 10.24
CA ILE A 232 7.67 -9.69 10.50
C ILE A 232 7.93 -9.93 11.99
N ALA A 233 7.41 -9.05 12.86
CA ALA A 233 7.65 -9.07 14.29
C ALA A 233 7.05 -10.29 15.00
N THR A 234 6.03 -10.91 14.41
CA THR A 234 5.34 -12.08 14.97
C THR A 234 5.72 -13.38 14.26
N SER A 235 6.72 -13.36 13.38
CA SER A 235 7.11 -14.50 12.53
C SER A 235 7.52 -15.78 13.28
N THR A 236 7.85 -15.67 14.56
CA THR A 236 8.19 -16.79 15.46
C THR A 236 7.03 -17.35 16.26
N LEU A 237 5.87 -16.67 16.29
CA LEU A 237 4.67 -17.14 16.99
C LEU A 237 3.96 -18.23 16.19
N GLU A 238 3.13 -19.06 16.83
CA GLU A 238 2.27 -20.01 16.11
C GLU A 238 1.24 -19.29 15.24
N THR A 239 0.89 -19.86 14.09
CA THR A 239 -0.03 -19.22 13.13
C THR A 239 -1.42 -18.97 13.72
N SER A 240 -1.88 -19.84 14.62
CA SER A 240 -3.13 -19.69 15.37
C SER A 240 -3.17 -18.46 16.29
N GLN A 241 -2.01 -17.89 16.65
CA GLN A 241 -1.92 -16.72 17.52
C GLN A 241 -1.93 -15.39 16.73
N ILE A 242 -1.71 -15.44 15.42
CA ILE A 242 -1.47 -14.25 14.59
C ILE A 242 -2.71 -13.36 14.50
N LEU A 243 -3.89 -13.95 14.39
CA LEU A 243 -5.11 -13.18 14.27
C LEU A 243 -5.34 -12.28 15.50
N ALA A 244 -5.07 -12.78 16.71
CA ALA A 244 -5.14 -11.99 17.94
C ALA A 244 -4.14 -10.84 17.96
N GLN A 245 -2.99 -11.00 17.31
CA GLN A 245 -1.95 -9.96 17.22
C GLN A 245 -2.33 -8.82 16.28
N ILE A 246 -3.06 -9.09 15.19
CA ILE A 246 -3.38 -8.10 14.16
C ILE A 246 -4.79 -7.49 14.30
N ARG A 247 -5.70 -8.12 15.06
CA ARG A 247 -7.06 -7.60 15.33
C ARG A 247 -7.07 -6.15 15.86
N PRO A 248 -6.26 -5.77 16.87
CA PRO A 248 -6.24 -4.38 17.35
C PRO A 248 -5.85 -3.37 16.27
N LEU A 249 -4.90 -3.74 15.40
CA LEU A 249 -4.46 -2.89 14.28
C LEU A 249 -5.58 -2.75 13.23
N GLY A 250 -6.32 -3.82 12.95
CA GLY A 250 -7.51 -3.76 12.08
C GLY A 250 -8.59 -2.82 12.59
N LEU A 251 -8.85 -2.82 13.91
CA LEU A 251 -9.81 -1.88 14.51
C LEU A 251 -9.35 -0.42 14.40
N GLN A 252 -8.05 -0.16 14.56
CA GLN A 252 -7.49 1.18 14.35
C GLN A 252 -7.59 1.61 12.89
N ALA A 253 -7.33 0.70 11.95
CA ALA A 253 -7.50 0.95 10.52
C ALA A 253 -8.96 1.26 10.17
N GLU A 254 -9.92 0.50 10.72
CA GLU A 254 -11.35 0.79 10.56
C GLU A 254 -11.72 2.17 11.10
N GLN A 255 -11.19 2.55 12.27
CA GLN A 255 -11.43 3.87 12.84
C GLN A 255 -10.84 5.00 11.99
N ALA A 256 -9.61 4.84 11.47
CA ALA A 256 -8.97 5.82 10.61
C ALA A 256 -9.73 5.99 9.29
N MET A 257 -10.19 4.89 8.69
CA MET A 257 -11.09 4.92 7.53
C MET A 257 -12.35 5.72 7.85
N LEU A 258 -13.07 5.38 8.92
CA LEU A 258 -14.31 6.07 9.30
C LEU A 258 -14.08 7.57 9.56
N GLN A 259 -12.95 7.95 10.16
CA GLN A 259 -12.60 9.35 10.36
C GLN A 259 -12.37 10.08 9.03
N ALA A 260 -11.67 9.44 8.09
CA ALA A 260 -11.39 10.02 6.77
C ALA A 260 -12.63 10.13 5.88
N THR A 261 -13.63 9.27 6.09
CA THR A 261 -14.84 9.19 5.26
C THR A 261 -16.08 9.78 5.92
N GLY A 262 -15.95 10.48 7.05
CA GLY A 262 -17.10 11.08 7.75
C GLY A 262 -18.06 10.05 8.37
N GLY A 263 -17.57 8.86 8.70
CA GLY A 263 -18.34 7.77 9.33
C GLY A 263 -18.83 6.70 8.36
N VAL A 264 -18.43 6.76 7.09
CA VAL A 264 -18.93 5.88 6.03
C VAL A 264 -18.02 4.66 5.87
N ASN A 265 -18.62 3.48 5.73
CA ASN A 265 -17.89 2.23 5.57
C ASN A 265 -17.57 1.95 4.09
N THR A 266 -16.39 2.34 3.63
CA THR A 266 -15.93 2.16 2.25
C THR A 266 -15.10 0.87 2.05
N HIS A 267 -14.17 0.57 2.97
CA HIS A 267 -13.16 -0.49 2.79
C HIS A 267 -13.04 -1.47 3.96
N LYS A 268 -14.07 -1.66 4.81
CA LYS A 268 -13.96 -2.60 5.94
C LYS A 268 -13.62 -4.03 5.54
N GLY A 269 -14.19 -4.53 4.43
CA GLY A 269 -13.86 -5.86 3.91
C GLY A 269 -12.43 -5.93 3.37
N ALA A 270 -12.01 -4.93 2.59
CA ALA A 270 -10.63 -4.75 2.18
C ALA A 270 -9.63 -4.69 3.34
N ILE A 271 -9.90 -3.97 4.43
CA ILE A 271 -9.03 -3.92 5.63
C ILE A 271 -8.79 -5.32 6.19
N PHE A 272 -9.86 -6.13 6.28
CA PHE A 272 -9.75 -7.50 6.74
C PHE A 272 -8.90 -8.37 5.80
N ALA A 273 -9.19 -8.34 4.50
CA ALA A 273 -8.50 -9.18 3.52
C ALA A 273 -7.02 -8.77 3.34
N PHE A 274 -6.76 -7.49 3.10
CA PHE A 274 -5.40 -6.97 2.93
C PHE A 274 -4.60 -6.99 4.23
N GLY A 275 -5.22 -6.81 5.39
CA GLY A 275 -4.52 -6.94 6.68
C GLY A 275 -3.93 -8.33 6.88
N LEU A 276 -4.68 -9.37 6.51
CA LEU A 276 -4.22 -10.76 6.53
C LEU A 276 -3.10 -11.01 5.51
N VAL A 277 -3.29 -10.57 4.26
CA VAL A 277 -2.30 -10.74 3.17
C VAL A 277 -1.00 -9.99 3.47
N CYS A 278 -1.07 -8.74 3.92
CA CYS A 278 0.10 -7.96 4.33
C CYS A 278 0.86 -8.64 5.48
N CYS A 279 0.13 -9.13 6.49
CA CYS A 279 0.74 -9.88 7.60
C CYS A 279 1.42 -11.17 7.11
N ALA A 280 0.79 -11.90 6.18
CA ALA A 280 1.37 -13.12 5.60
C ALA A 280 2.67 -12.81 4.84
N ILE A 281 2.68 -11.75 4.01
CA ILE A 281 3.87 -11.31 3.27
C ILE A 281 5.01 -10.95 4.23
N GLY A 282 4.72 -10.16 5.27
CA GLY A 282 5.73 -9.80 6.27
C GLY A 282 6.33 -11.02 6.99
N ARG A 283 5.50 -12.02 7.29
CA ARG A 283 5.95 -13.26 7.92
C ARG A 283 6.81 -14.11 6.99
N LEU A 284 6.41 -14.28 5.73
CA LEU A 284 7.22 -14.97 4.72
C LEU A 284 8.57 -14.27 4.53
N PHE A 285 8.59 -12.93 4.54
CA PHE A 285 9.82 -12.15 4.43
C PHE A 285 10.79 -12.47 5.57
N ALA A 286 10.31 -12.41 6.82
CA ALA A 286 11.12 -12.70 8.00
C ALA A 286 11.66 -14.15 8.02
N GLN A 287 10.88 -15.08 7.46
CA GLN A 287 11.24 -16.50 7.33
C GLN A 287 12.06 -16.81 6.07
N GLN A 288 12.41 -15.79 5.27
CA GLN A 288 13.15 -15.90 4.01
C GLN A 288 12.49 -16.86 3.00
N GLN A 289 11.15 -16.93 3.02
CA GLN A 289 10.35 -17.74 2.11
C GLN A 289 9.98 -16.93 0.85
N PRO A 290 9.82 -17.58 -0.31
CA PRO A 290 9.40 -16.91 -1.54
C PRO A 290 7.97 -16.38 -1.42
N PHE A 291 7.71 -15.27 -2.11
CA PHE A 291 6.36 -14.74 -2.24
C PHE A 291 5.69 -15.40 -3.44
N THR A 292 4.80 -16.34 -3.19
CA THR A 292 3.91 -16.92 -4.19
C THR A 292 2.46 -16.73 -3.76
N LEU A 293 1.54 -16.75 -4.72
CA LEU A 293 0.10 -16.70 -4.45
C LEU A 293 -0.28 -17.82 -3.48
N GLU A 294 0.22 -19.03 -3.73
CA GLU A 294 -0.07 -20.22 -2.94
C GLU A 294 0.42 -20.08 -1.52
N ALA A 295 1.68 -19.65 -1.32
CA ALA A 295 2.27 -19.51 0.01
C ALA A 295 1.56 -18.43 0.85
N ILE A 296 1.23 -17.29 0.23
CA ILE A 296 0.52 -16.20 0.93
C ILE A 296 -0.88 -16.66 1.32
N CYS A 297 -1.65 -17.22 0.38
CA CYS A 297 -3.02 -17.64 0.65
C CYS A 297 -3.10 -18.84 1.61
N GLU A 298 -2.14 -19.76 1.58
CA GLU A 298 -2.06 -20.87 2.55
C GLU A 298 -1.79 -20.34 3.96
N LEU A 299 -0.85 -19.40 4.09
CA LEU A 299 -0.56 -18.80 5.39
C LEU A 299 -1.76 -18.00 5.93
N VAL A 300 -2.52 -17.31 5.06
CA VAL A 300 -3.78 -16.67 5.46
C VAL A 300 -4.80 -17.71 5.93
N SER A 301 -4.97 -18.82 5.22
CA SER A 301 -5.86 -19.91 5.66
C SER A 301 -5.47 -20.40 7.05
N GLN A 302 -4.17 -20.57 7.32
CA GLN A 302 -3.67 -20.98 8.64
C GLN A 302 -3.96 -19.94 9.73
N PHE A 303 -3.80 -18.64 9.46
CA PHE A 303 -4.14 -17.57 10.40
C PHE A 303 -5.62 -17.55 10.78
N THR A 304 -6.48 -18.01 9.86
CA THR A 304 -7.92 -17.84 9.94
C THR A 304 -8.69 -19.13 10.23
N GLN A 305 -7.98 -20.23 10.49
CA GLN A 305 -8.58 -21.48 10.94
C GLN A 305 -9.48 -21.25 12.16
N GLY A 306 -10.75 -21.65 12.05
CA GLY A 306 -11.76 -21.51 13.09
C GLY A 306 -12.57 -20.20 13.03
N LEU A 307 -12.26 -19.26 12.11
CA LEU A 307 -12.98 -18.00 12.01
C LEU A 307 -14.46 -18.18 11.65
N THR A 308 -14.79 -19.18 10.85
CA THR A 308 -16.20 -19.46 10.53
C THR A 308 -16.90 -20.15 11.70
N GLN A 309 -16.18 -20.95 12.51
CA GLN A 309 -16.70 -21.53 13.75
C GLN A 309 -17.02 -20.43 14.80
N GLU A 310 -16.27 -19.33 14.82
CA GLU A 310 -16.59 -18.14 15.65
C GLU A 310 -17.96 -17.53 15.28
N LEU A 311 -18.42 -17.66 14.02
CA LEU A 311 -19.76 -17.19 13.62
C LEU A 311 -20.86 -18.09 14.21
N GLN A 312 -20.58 -19.38 14.32
CA GLN A 312 -21.50 -20.36 14.90
C GLN A 312 -21.63 -20.19 16.42
N HIS A 313 -20.50 -19.96 17.10
CA HIS A 313 -20.44 -19.77 18.56
C HIS A 313 -20.37 -18.30 18.98
N TYR A 314 -20.94 -17.40 18.18
CA TYR A 314 -20.89 -15.97 18.47
C TYR A 314 -21.56 -15.67 19.82
N PRO A 315 -20.87 -15.00 20.76
CA PRO A 315 -21.39 -14.79 22.12
C PRO A 315 -22.75 -14.09 22.12
N GLU A 316 -23.72 -14.64 22.85
CA GLU A 316 -25.09 -14.11 22.90
C GLU A 316 -25.18 -12.73 23.56
N ASN A 317 -24.19 -12.39 24.40
CA ASN A 317 -24.11 -11.10 25.07
C ASN A 317 -23.54 -9.98 24.20
N LEU A 318 -23.12 -10.27 22.95
CA LEU A 318 -22.62 -9.27 22.01
C LEU A 318 -23.67 -8.90 20.95
N PRO A 319 -23.72 -7.63 20.50
CA PRO A 319 -24.61 -7.23 19.42
C PRO A 319 -24.34 -8.03 18.15
N LEU A 320 -25.39 -8.58 17.54
CA LEU A 320 -25.26 -9.34 16.29
C LEU A 320 -24.82 -8.41 15.15
N THR A 321 -23.62 -8.65 14.63
CA THR A 321 -23.15 -8.04 13.40
C THR A 321 -23.94 -8.57 12.19
N ALA A 322 -24.00 -7.81 11.09
CA ALA A 322 -24.65 -8.24 9.86
C ALA A 322 -24.14 -9.61 9.37
N GLY A 323 -22.82 -9.84 9.42
CA GLY A 323 -22.22 -11.12 9.04
C GLY A 323 -22.70 -12.30 9.91
N VAL A 324 -22.82 -12.12 11.22
CA VAL A 324 -23.33 -13.17 12.12
C VAL A 324 -24.80 -13.47 11.84
N LYS A 325 -25.62 -12.44 11.58
CA LYS A 325 -27.04 -12.64 11.22
C LYS A 325 -27.18 -13.45 9.93
N LEU A 326 -26.44 -13.06 8.89
CA LEU A 326 -26.46 -13.74 7.59
C LEU A 326 -25.93 -15.17 7.66
N PHE A 327 -24.89 -15.41 8.47
CA PHE A 327 -24.40 -16.76 8.71
C PHE A 327 -25.45 -17.63 9.40
N ARG A 328 -26.08 -17.15 10.48
CA ARG A 328 -27.12 -17.92 11.20
C ARG A 328 -28.34 -18.20 10.34
N GLN A 329 -28.74 -17.25 9.48
CA GLN A 329 -29.95 -17.38 8.67
C GLN A 329 -29.75 -18.22 7.40
N PHE A 330 -28.57 -18.11 6.75
CA PHE A 330 -28.36 -18.65 5.40
C PHE A 330 -27.06 -19.48 5.25
N GLY A 331 -26.25 -19.61 6.31
CA GLY A 331 -24.96 -20.32 6.26
C GLY A 331 -23.85 -19.56 5.53
N LEU A 332 -24.04 -18.27 5.23
CA LEU A 332 -23.10 -17.46 4.47
C LEU A 332 -21.91 -17.04 5.33
N THR A 333 -20.71 -17.54 5.00
CA THR A 333 -19.47 -17.26 5.72
C THR A 333 -18.81 -15.95 5.32
N GLY A 334 -19.11 -15.44 4.12
CA GLY A 334 -18.60 -14.17 3.58
C GLY A 334 -17.07 -14.12 3.53
N ALA A 335 -16.50 -12.92 3.71
CA ALA A 335 -15.05 -12.70 3.66
C ALA A 335 -14.24 -13.60 4.61
N ARG A 336 -14.81 -14.00 5.75
CA ARG A 336 -14.15 -14.92 6.69
C ARG A 336 -13.98 -16.32 6.09
N GLY A 337 -15.00 -16.82 5.39
CA GLY A 337 -14.93 -18.11 4.72
C GLY A 337 -13.96 -18.11 3.54
N GLU A 338 -13.94 -17.03 2.76
CA GLU A 338 -12.92 -16.85 1.72
C GLU A 338 -11.51 -16.90 2.31
N ALA A 339 -11.25 -16.14 3.38
CA ALA A 339 -9.93 -16.12 4.02
C ALA A 339 -9.55 -17.49 4.62
N GLU A 340 -10.46 -18.15 5.34
CA GLU A 340 -10.24 -19.47 5.94
C GLU A 340 -9.92 -20.55 4.90
N GLN A 341 -10.48 -20.45 3.70
CA GLN A 341 -10.16 -21.33 2.56
C GLN A 341 -8.95 -20.85 1.73
N GLY A 342 -8.29 -19.76 2.13
CA GLY A 342 -7.14 -19.21 1.42
C GLY A 342 -7.52 -18.54 0.09
N PHE A 343 -8.61 -17.77 0.08
CA PHE A 343 -9.14 -16.97 -1.03
C PHE A 343 -9.29 -17.73 -2.36
N PRO A 344 -10.13 -18.77 -2.43
CA PRO A 344 -10.30 -19.57 -3.64
C PRO A 344 -10.74 -18.74 -4.86
N LEU A 345 -11.58 -17.71 -4.67
CA LEU A 345 -12.01 -16.84 -5.77
C LEU A 345 -10.88 -15.94 -6.28
N VAL A 346 -10.01 -15.46 -5.40
CA VAL A 346 -8.82 -14.68 -5.81
C VAL A 346 -7.82 -15.55 -6.54
N ARG A 347 -7.62 -16.80 -6.08
CA ARG A 347 -6.77 -17.76 -6.79
C ARG A 347 -7.30 -18.03 -8.20
N MET A 348 -8.61 -18.22 -8.34
CA MET A 348 -9.26 -18.38 -9.64
C MET A 348 -9.08 -17.13 -10.52
N GLY A 349 -9.32 -15.94 -9.96
CA GLY A 349 -9.18 -14.67 -10.68
C GLY A 349 -7.75 -14.42 -11.16
N TYR A 350 -6.75 -14.68 -10.32
CA TYR A 350 -5.34 -14.52 -10.67
C TYR A 350 -4.94 -15.44 -11.84
N GLN A 351 -5.33 -16.72 -11.78
CA GLN A 351 -5.05 -17.66 -12.88
C GLN A 351 -5.78 -17.25 -14.16
N TRP A 352 -7.01 -16.75 -14.04
CA TRP A 352 -7.74 -16.24 -15.18
C TRP A 352 -7.02 -15.03 -15.83
N LEU A 353 -6.62 -14.02 -15.06
CA LEU A 353 -5.90 -12.85 -15.60
C LEU A 353 -4.60 -13.25 -16.31
N LYS A 354 -3.83 -14.18 -15.75
CA LYS A 354 -2.61 -14.70 -16.40
C LYS A 354 -2.89 -15.35 -17.76
N ALA A 355 -4.08 -15.91 -17.95
CA ALA A 355 -4.49 -16.53 -19.21
C ALA A 355 -5.05 -15.53 -20.24
N GLN A 356 -5.23 -14.25 -19.91
CA GLN A 356 -5.81 -13.24 -20.81
C GLN A 356 -4.86 -12.11 -21.28
N PRO A 357 -3.57 -12.34 -21.57
CA PRO A 357 -2.60 -11.25 -21.78
C PRO A 357 -2.89 -10.34 -22.99
N GLN A 358 -3.75 -10.76 -23.92
CA GLN A 358 -4.03 -10.04 -25.17
C GLN A 358 -5.18 -9.02 -25.07
N ARG A 359 -5.92 -8.98 -23.95
CA ARG A 359 -7.03 -8.03 -23.77
C ARG A 359 -6.56 -6.75 -23.10
N ALA A 360 -7.21 -5.63 -23.41
CA ALA A 360 -7.02 -4.39 -22.67
C ALA A 360 -7.29 -4.62 -21.18
N TRP A 361 -6.49 -4.01 -20.31
CA TRP A 361 -6.53 -4.27 -18.88
C TRP A 361 -7.91 -3.98 -18.26
N GLN A 362 -8.53 -2.84 -18.59
CA GLN A 362 -9.88 -2.52 -18.14
C GLN A 362 -10.92 -3.57 -18.56
N HIS A 363 -10.79 -4.11 -19.79
CA HIS A 363 -11.65 -5.17 -20.29
C HIS A 363 -11.49 -6.46 -19.46
N GLN A 364 -10.25 -6.82 -19.10
CA GLN A 364 -9.98 -7.95 -18.22
C GLN A 364 -10.64 -7.77 -16.85
N LEU A 365 -10.52 -6.57 -16.25
CA LEU A 365 -11.08 -6.28 -14.93
C LEU A 365 -12.61 -6.31 -14.91
N HIS A 366 -13.28 -5.79 -15.94
CA HIS A 366 -14.73 -5.91 -16.09
C HIS A 366 -15.19 -7.38 -16.14
N LEU A 367 -14.53 -8.20 -16.95
CA LEU A 367 -14.83 -9.63 -17.08
C LEU A 367 -14.53 -10.40 -15.78
N LEU A 368 -13.46 -10.03 -15.07
CA LEU A 368 -13.12 -10.61 -13.78
C LEU A 368 -14.16 -10.24 -12.72
N LEU A 369 -14.62 -8.99 -12.67
CA LEU A 369 -15.67 -8.56 -11.76
C LEU A 369 -16.97 -9.36 -11.98
N LEU A 370 -17.37 -9.55 -13.23
CA LEU A 370 -18.52 -10.40 -13.57
C LEU A 370 -18.32 -11.84 -13.09
N GLN A 371 -17.12 -12.41 -13.26
CA GLN A 371 -16.82 -13.76 -12.78
C GLN A 371 -16.90 -13.88 -11.26
N LEU A 372 -16.41 -12.86 -10.54
CA LEU A 372 -16.51 -12.78 -9.09
C LEU A 372 -17.97 -12.65 -8.66
N MET A 373 -18.74 -11.71 -9.25
CA MET A 373 -20.16 -11.53 -8.98
C MET A 373 -20.99 -12.79 -9.28
N ALA A 374 -20.62 -13.58 -10.28
CA ALA A 374 -21.29 -14.83 -10.64
C ALA A 374 -21.10 -15.97 -9.63
N LYS A 375 -20.01 -15.94 -8.84
CA LYS A 375 -19.60 -17.05 -7.95
C LYS A 375 -19.66 -16.68 -6.46
N ASN A 376 -19.33 -15.44 -6.13
CA ASN A 376 -19.23 -14.99 -4.75
C ASN A 376 -20.62 -14.99 -4.08
N GLN A 377 -20.70 -15.53 -2.88
CA GLN A 377 -21.87 -15.43 -2.03
C GLN A 377 -21.84 -14.10 -1.25
N ASP A 378 -21.94 -13.01 -2.01
CA ASP A 378 -21.63 -11.67 -1.51
C ASP A 378 -22.63 -11.21 -0.44
N THR A 379 -22.16 -11.16 0.81
CA THR A 379 -22.97 -10.76 1.96
C THR A 379 -23.45 -9.32 1.90
N ASN A 380 -22.79 -8.43 1.14
CA ASN A 380 -23.27 -7.05 0.94
C ASN A 380 -24.54 -7.04 0.09
N VAL A 381 -24.60 -7.89 -0.95
CA VAL A 381 -25.81 -8.04 -1.78
C VAL A 381 -26.94 -8.61 -0.94
N VAL A 382 -26.68 -9.67 -0.15
CA VAL A 382 -27.71 -10.30 0.68
C VAL A 382 -28.20 -9.35 1.79
N HIS A 383 -27.33 -8.53 2.37
CA HIS A 383 -27.73 -7.52 3.34
C HIS A 383 -28.73 -6.50 2.76
N ARG A 384 -28.61 -6.16 1.47
CA ARG A 384 -29.46 -5.15 0.81
C ARG A 384 -30.72 -5.73 0.16
N GLY A 385 -30.58 -6.83 -0.57
CA GLY A 385 -31.66 -7.43 -1.36
C GLY A 385 -32.02 -8.87 -1.00
N GLY A 386 -31.48 -9.40 0.10
CA GLY A 386 -31.68 -10.79 0.49
C GLY A 386 -31.13 -11.79 -0.52
N MET A 387 -31.52 -13.06 -0.37
CA MET A 387 -31.11 -14.13 -1.29
C MET A 387 -31.64 -13.92 -2.71
N ALA A 388 -32.77 -13.23 -2.88
CA ALA A 388 -33.30 -12.87 -4.20
C ALA A 388 -32.38 -11.88 -4.92
N GLY A 389 -31.87 -10.87 -4.22
CA GLY A 389 -30.87 -9.93 -4.75
C GLY A 389 -29.57 -10.63 -5.14
N LEU A 390 -29.08 -11.55 -4.30
CA LEU A 390 -27.89 -12.35 -4.62
C LEU A 390 -28.11 -13.21 -5.86
N ALA A 391 -29.25 -13.89 -5.95
CA ALA A 391 -29.61 -14.70 -7.11
C ALA A 391 -29.68 -13.86 -8.39
N PHE A 392 -30.28 -12.66 -8.32
CA PHE A 392 -30.32 -11.72 -9.44
C PHE A 392 -28.91 -11.34 -9.91
N VAL A 393 -28.04 -10.88 -9.02
CA VAL A 393 -26.66 -10.48 -9.37
C VAL A 393 -25.91 -11.65 -10.01
N GLN A 394 -25.97 -12.84 -9.40
CA GLN A 394 -25.26 -14.02 -9.91
C GLN A 394 -25.81 -14.48 -11.26
N GLN A 395 -27.13 -14.49 -11.46
CA GLN A 395 -27.74 -14.92 -12.71
C GLN A 395 -27.47 -13.94 -13.84
N THR A 396 -27.58 -12.63 -13.60
CA THR A 396 -27.25 -11.61 -14.60
C THR A 396 -25.78 -11.68 -15.00
N ALA A 397 -24.86 -11.79 -14.03
CA ALA A 397 -23.45 -11.95 -14.32
C ALA A 397 -23.15 -13.23 -15.13
N LYS A 398 -23.78 -14.37 -14.80
CA LYS A 398 -23.67 -15.61 -15.58
C LYS A 398 -24.21 -15.48 -17.00
N ALA A 399 -25.35 -14.80 -17.16
CA ALA A 399 -25.96 -14.58 -18.47
C ALA A 399 -25.05 -13.72 -19.36
N LEU A 400 -24.48 -12.65 -18.81
CA LEU A 400 -23.50 -11.83 -19.51
C LEU A 400 -22.28 -12.67 -19.90
N LEU A 401 -21.67 -13.40 -18.96
CA LEU A 401 -20.50 -14.24 -19.22
C LEU A 401 -20.73 -15.36 -20.26
N ALA A 402 -21.98 -15.74 -20.51
CA ALA A 402 -22.35 -16.70 -21.55
C ALA A 402 -22.43 -16.07 -22.96
N ASP A 403 -22.53 -14.74 -23.05
CA ASP A 403 -22.48 -14.00 -24.31
C ASP A 403 -21.03 -13.88 -24.80
N SER A 404 -20.69 -14.57 -25.89
CA SER A 404 -19.34 -14.54 -26.44
C SER A 404 -18.90 -13.16 -26.94
N GLN A 405 -19.83 -12.27 -27.26
CA GLN A 405 -19.52 -10.94 -27.79
C GLN A 405 -18.80 -10.07 -26.77
N ILE A 406 -19.12 -10.20 -25.47
CA ILE A 406 -18.49 -9.40 -24.42
C ILE A 406 -16.98 -9.62 -24.34
N TYR A 407 -16.45 -10.75 -24.84
CA TYR A 407 -15.03 -11.07 -24.78
C TYR A 407 -14.23 -10.48 -25.94
N GLN A 408 -14.91 -10.08 -27.01
CA GLN A 408 -14.32 -9.57 -28.25
C GLN A 408 -14.49 -8.06 -28.37
N ASP A 409 -15.58 -7.52 -27.81
CA ASP A 409 -15.93 -6.11 -27.92
C ASP A 409 -16.09 -5.48 -26.52
N GLN A 410 -15.10 -4.66 -26.14
CA GLN A 410 -15.11 -3.96 -24.87
C GLN A 410 -16.27 -2.95 -24.78
N HIS A 411 -16.61 -2.27 -25.87
CA HIS A 411 -17.67 -1.26 -25.86
C HIS A 411 -19.05 -1.90 -25.67
N TYR A 412 -19.28 -3.04 -26.34
CA TYR A 412 -20.48 -3.83 -26.12
C TYR A 412 -20.60 -4.31 -24.66
N LEU A 413 -19.50 -4.79 -24.06
CA LEU A 413 -19.49 -5.13 -22.63
C LEU A 413 -19.83 -3.93 -21.75
N GLU A 414 -19.23 -2.76 -21.99
CA GLU A 414 -19.50 -1.53 -21.22
C GLU A 414 -20.98 -1.13 -21.30
N GLN A 415 -21.61 -1.23 -22.48
CA GLN A 415 -23.05 -1.00 -22.62
C GLN A 415 -23.86 -1.98 -21.76
N LYS A 416 -23.52 -3.27 -21.78
CA LYS A 416 -24.21 -4.29 -20.97
C LYS A 416 -24.00 -4.12 -19.47
N LEU A 417 -22.82 -3.65 -19.08
CA LEU A 417 -22.56 -3.32 -17.68
C LEU A 417 -23.33 -2.09 -17.23
N HIS A 418 -23.58 -1.11 -18.10
CA HIS A 418 -24.44 0.03 -17.77
C HIS A 418 -25.92 -0.39 -17.60
N GLU A 419 -26.42 -1.27 -18.48
CA GLU A 419 -27.75 -1.87 -18.30
C GLU A 419 -27.85 -2.62 -16.96
N PHE A 420 -26.81 -3.38 -16.60
CA PHE A 420 -26.75 -4.10 -15.33
C PHE A 420 -26.64 -3.15 -14.13
N ASP A 421 -25.87 -2.06 -14.27
CA ASP A 421 -25.72 -1.02 -13.25
C ASP A 421 -27.08 -0.41 -12.87
N LEU A 422 -27.83 0.07 -13.87
CA LEU A 422 -29.17 0.63 -13.66
C LEU A 422 -30.10 -0.36 -12.95
N ALA A 423 -30.06 -1.64 -13.34
CA ALA A 423 -30.87 -2.67 -12.72
C ALA A 423 -30.48 -2.96 -11.25
N CYS A 424 -29.18 -2.88 -10.93
CA CYS A 424 -28.69 -2.97 -9.56
C CYS A 424 -29.09 -1.75 -8.73
N ILE A 425 -28.98 -0.54 -9.26
CA ILE A 425 -29.36 0.72 -8.61
C ILE A 425 -30.84 0.71 -8.26
N GLU A 426 -31.72 0.34 -9.20
CA GLU A 426 -33.16 0.22 -8.99
C GLU A 426 -33.52 -0.75 -7.85
N ARG A 427 -32.69 -1.78 -7.64
CA ARG A 427 -32.86 -2.81 -6.60
C ARG A 427 -32.04 -2.53 -5.34
N HIS A 428 -31.33 -1.41 -5.28
CA HIS A 428 -30.39 -1.06 -4.22
C HIS A 428 -29.33 -2.14 -3.95
N LEU A 429 -28.87 -2.86 -4.97
CA LEU A 429 -27.90 -3.96 -4.83
C LEU A 429 -26.47 -3.46 -5.03
N SER A 430 -25.55 -3.94 -4.19
CA SER A 430 -24.12 -3.63 -4.35
C SER A 430 -23.26 -4.80 -3.92
N ALA A 431 -22.36 -5.22 -4.81
CA ALA A 431 -21.50 -6.39 -4.64
C ALA A 431 -20.14 -6.02 -4.03
N GLY A 432 -20.16 -5.37 -2.87
CA GLY A 432 -18.95 -4.87 -2.21
C GLY A 432 -17.93 -5.97 -1.87
N GLY A 433 -18.38 -7.19 -1.55
CA GLY A 433 -17.46 -8.30 -1.31
C GLY A 433 -16.76 -8.75 -2.58
N SER A 434 -17.43 -8.66 -3.73
CA SER A 434 -16.85 -8.98 -5.04
C SER A 434 -15.86 -7.90 -5.48
N ALA A 435 -16.12 -6.63 -5.15
CA ALA A 435 -15.17 -5.52 -5.30
C ALA A 435 -13.89 -5.73 -4.45
N ASP A 436 -14.03 -6.09 -3.17
CA ASP A 436 -12.87 -6.39 -2.31
C ASP A 436 -12.00 -7.53 -2.90
N LEU A 437 -12.63 -8.59 -3.44
CA LEU A 437 -11.92 -9.69 -4.09
C LEU A 437 -11.25 -9.27 -5.41
N LEU A 438 -11.86 -8.33 -6.15
CA LEU A 438 -11.27 -7.76 -7.35
C LEU A 438 -10.00 -6.98 -7.00
N ALA A 439 -10.06 -6.07 -6.02
CA ALA A 439 -8.89 -5.33 -5.54
C ALA A 439 -7.78 -6.28 -5.07
N LEU A 440 -8.12 -7.34 -4.32
CA LEU A 440 -7.14 -8.32 -3.86
C LEU A 440 -6.50 -9.08 -5.03
N THR A 441 -7.28 -9.39 -6.07
CA THR A 441 -6.77 -10.07 -7.28
C THR A 441 -5.85 -9.15 -8.09
N ILE A 442 -6.21 -7.87 -8.24
CA ILE A 442 -5.36 -6.83 -8.88
C ILE A 442 -4.02 -6.72 -8.15
N PHE A 443 -4.05 -6.66 -6.82
CA PHE A 443 -2.84 -6.63 -6.00
C PHE A 443 -1.96 -7.86 -6.26
N PHE A 444 -2.51 -9.07 -6.16
CA PHE A 444 -1.71 -10.28 -6.39
C PHE A 444 -1.13 -10.33 -7.81
N TYR A 445 -1.91 -9.93 -8.81
CA TYR A 445 -1.45 -9.92 -10.20
C TYR A 445 -0.28 -8.94 -10.40
N SER A 446 -0.42 -7.69 -9.94
CA SER A 446 0.63 -6.66 -10.09
C SER A 446 1.85 -6.88 -9.19
N PHE A 447 1.68 -7.53 -8.03
CA PHE A 447 2.75 -7.78 -7.07
C PHE A 447 3.61 -9.01 -7.42
N LEU A 448 3.00 -10.05 -8.00
CA LEU A 448 3.66 -11.33 -8.29
C LEU A 448 4.16 -11.48 -9.73
N LEU A 449 3.80 -10.55 -10.62
CA LEU A 449 4.47 -10.35 -11.90
C LEU A 449 5.82 -9.65 -11.68
#